data_AF-A0A8C6T7F0-F1
#
_entry.id   AF-A0A8C6T7F0-F1
#
_cell.length_a   1.000
_cell.length_b   1.000
_cell.length_c   1.000
_cell.angle_alpha   90.00
_cell.angle_beta   90.00
_cell.angle_gamma   90.00
#
_symmetry.space_group_name_H-M   'P 1'
#
loop_
_entity.id
_entity.type
_entity.pdbx_description
1 polymer ?
#
loop_
_entity_poly.entity_id
_entity_poly.type
_entity_poly.pdbx_seq_one_letter_code
_entity_poly.pdbx_strand_id
1 'polypeptide(L)'
;MEPPLSPREAGQFVAERSQDVFVEEEGVKKVAAMLYGLRNSDELTADGWKKANPLAPAPSSDQAVNWVFVVDTMNFSFWPDSDLQQCEVTYRGSTYTGYMTLCAAITRALDEGVSITDPEFFSHISLEKLRHVLRSDNDTPMPMMEERHQVLTEGGRVLMEHGGSFRSFMSQAGNDAQKMVQLITERIPSYRDQATYQGRRIAFLKRAQILVADYWGVMAARGEGDIANMDWLTMFADYRVPQALVHLGALRYSDKLMEALKRGELMESGDRSEVEIRGCSIWAVELIKQHLHRLVQERDKTSCPVTSAIIDFYLWPYAKKHHKEMAHIPIHHTRCIYY
;
A
#
# COMPACT_ATOMS: atom_id res chain seq x y z
N MET A 1 -6.76 17.22 -22.65
CA MET A 1 -5.52 16.90 -21.90
C MET A 1 -5.28 15.41 -22.02
N GLU A 2 -4.03 14.99 -22.21
CA GLU A 2 -3.67 13.57 -22.28
C GLU A 2 -3.90 12.88 -20.91
N PRO A 3 -4.34 11.61 -20.88
CA PRO A 3 -4.48 10.86 -19.63
C PRO A 3 -3.13 10.70 -18.91
N PRO A 4 -3.13 10.58 -17.57
CA PRO A 4 -1.89 10.30 -16.83
C PRO A 4 -1.31 8.94 -17.24
N LEU A 5 0.02 8.81 -17.19
CA LEU A 5 0.68 7.51 -17.32
C LEU A 5 0.20 6.55 -16.23
N SER A 6 0.03 5.27 -16.57
CA SER A 6 -0.28 4.21 -15.59
C SER A 6 0.87 4.03 -14.58
N PRO A 7 0.65 3.37 -13.42
CA PRO A 7 1.70 3.22 -12.40
C PRO A 7 3.02 2.65 -12.92
N ARG A 8 2.97 1.63 -13.78
CA ARG A 8 4.17 1.03 -14.39
C ARG A 8 4.88 1.99 -15.35
N GLU A 9 4.13 2.63 -16.25
CA GLU A 9 4.67 3.59 -17.21
C GLU A 9 5.23 4.84 -16.51
N ALA A 10 4.56 5.29 -15.45
CA ALA A 10 5.01 6.37 -14.59
C ALA A 10 6.33 6.00 -13.90
N GLY A 11 6.42 4.81 -13.32
CA GLY A 11 7.65 4.32 -12.70
C GLY A 11 8.83 4.32 -13.67
N GLN A 12 8.64 3.77 -14.87
CA GLN A 12 9.67 3.78 -15.91
C GLN A 12 10.04 5.21 -16.32
N PHE A 13 9.04 6.05 -16.63
CA PHE A 13 9.26 7.42 -17.10
C PHE A 13 10.04 8.27 -16.09
N VAL A 14 9.70 8.12 -14.79
CA VAL A 14 10.39 8.78 -13.68
C VAL A 14 11.81 8.25 -13.54
N ALA A 15 12.01 6.93 -13.51
CA ALA A 15 13.33 6.31 -13.32
C ALA A 15 14.33 6.71 -14.40
N GLU A 16 13.90 6.82 -15.66
CA GLU A 16 14.74 7.28 -16.79
C GLU A 16 15.18 8.75 -16.69
N ARG A 17 14.52 9.55 -15.85
CA ARG A 17 14.68 11.01 -15.76
C ARG A 17 14.98 11.50 -14.35
N SER A 18 15.16 10.58 -13.41
CA SER A 18 15.38 10.85 -11.99
C SER A 18 16.76 11.48 -11.78
N GLN A 19 16.86 12.41 -10.83
CA GLN A 19 18.11 13.11 -10.52
C GLN A 19 18.70 12.68 -9.17
N ASP A 20 17.85 12.33 -8.21
CA ASP A 20 18.26 12.04 -6.85
C ASP A 20 18.02 10.58 -6.44
N VAL A 21 17.30 9.80 -7.25
CA VAL A 21 17.04 8.37 -6.99
C VAL A 21 17.46 7.53 -8.18
N PHE A 22 18.25 6.49 -7.94
CA PHE A 22 18.82 5.64 -8.97
C PHE A 22 18.41 4.19 -8.73
N VAL A 23 17.99 3.51 -9.80
CA VAL A 23 17.75 2.06 -9.78
C VAL A 23 19.06 1.35 -10.12
N GLU A 24 19.52 0.51 -9.21
CA GLU A 24 20.84 -0.14 -9.29
C GLU A 24 20.71 -1.58 -9.80
N GLU A 25 21.13 -1.80 -11.05
CA GLU A 25 20.95 -3.06 -11.79
C GLU A 25 21.50 -4.29 -11.05
N GLU A 26 22.69 -4.18 -10.44
CA GLU A 26 23.28 -5.29 -9.69
C GLU A 26 22.51 -5.60 -8.41
N GLY A 27 21.97 -4.57 -7.74
CA GLY A 27 21.08 -4.73 -6.60
C GLY A 27 19.76 -5.40 -7.00
N VAL A 28 19.16 -4.96 -8.10
CA VAL A 28 17.96 -5.59 -8.69
C VAL A 28 18.18 -7.07 -8.94
N LYS A 29 19.28 -7.47 -9.60
CA LYS A 29 19.63 -8.88 -9.84
C LYS A 29 19.82 -9.66 -8.55
N LYS A 30 20.48 -9.07 -7.55
CA LYS A 30 20.69 -9.69 -6.23
C LYS A 30 19.37 -9.96 -5.53
N VAL A 31 18.44 -8.99 -5.52
CA VAL A 31 17.12 -9.18 -4.92
C VAL A 31 16.32 -10.22 -5.70
N ALA A 32 16.34 -10.21 -7.03
CA ALA A 32 15.70 -11.24 -7.84
C ALA A 32 16.24 -12.64 -7.55
N ALA A 33 17.55 -12.79 -7.35
CA ALA A 33 18.17 -14.06 -6.96
C ALA A 33 17.76 -14.51 -5.54
N MET A 34 17.63 -13.57 -4.59
CA MET A 34 17.10 -13.84 -3.26
C MET A 34 15.65 -14.35 -3.34
N LEU A 35 14.78 -13.66 -4.08
CA LEU A 35 13.38 -14.07 -4.27
C LEU A 35 13.26 -15.39 -5.04
N TYR A 36 14.16 -15.66 -5.99
CA TYR A 36 14.23 -16.95 -6.65
C TYR A 36 14.48 -18.08 -5.64
N GLY A 37 15.31 -17.86 -4.61
CA GLY A 37 15.50 -18.81 -3.51
C GLY A 37 14.21 -19.10 -2.71
N LEU A 38 13.27 -18.15 -2.68
CA LEU A 38 12.01 -18.22 -1.93
C LEU A 38 10.80 -18.59 -2.78
N ARG A 39 10.95 -18.75 -4.10
CA ARG A 39 9.83 -18.86 -5.06
C ARG A 39 8.82 -19.97 -4.81
N ASN A 40 9.22 -21.03 -4.10
CA ASN A 40 8.36 -22.16 -3.75
C ASN A 40 7.86 -22.10 -2.29
N SER A 41 8.10 -20.99 -1.59
CA SER A 41 7.66 -20.78 -0.21
C SER A 41 6.34 -20.01 -0.16
N ASP A 42 5.62 -20.15 0.95
CA ASP A 42 4.41 -19.39 1.25
C ASP A 42 4.68 -17.89 1.52
N GLU A 43 5.92 -17.41 1.34
CA GLU A 43 6.25 -15.99 1.43
C GLU A 43 6.01 -15.24 0.11
N LEU A 44 5.89 -15.96 -1.01
CA LEU A 44 5.66 -15.39 -2.34
C LEU A 44 4.33 -15.88 -2.94
N THR A 45 3.27 -15.80 -2.14
CA THR A 45 1.91 -16.16 -2.53
C THR A 45 0.92 -15.08 -2.09
N ALA A 46 -0.33 -15.20 -2.55
CA ALA A 46 -1.45 -14.34 -2.11
C ALA A 46 -1.66 -14.38 -0.58
N ASP A 47 -1.28 -15.49 0.09
CA ASP A 47 -1.40 -15.63 1.54
C ASP A 47 -0.46 -14.68 2.31
N GLY A 48 0.51 -14.06 1.63
CA GLY A 48 1.29 -12.95 2.20
C GLY A 48 0.40 -11.84 2.78
N TRP A 49 -0.79 -11.63 2.20
CA TRP A 49 -1.81 -10.72 2.75
C TRP A 49 -2.15 -11.02 4.23
N LYS A 50 -2.37 -12.30 4.59
CA LYS A 50 -2.70 -12.69 5.97
C LYS A 50 -1.57 -12.37 6.95
N LYS A 51 -0.32 -12.49 6.49
CA LYS A 51 0.88 -12.15 7.28
C LYS A 51 0.99 -10.64 7.51
N ALA A 52 0.63 -9.84 6.51
CA ALA A 52 0.59 -8.38 6.62
C ALA A 52 -0.59 -7.90 7.51
N ASN A 53 -1.70 -8.64 7.51
CA ASN A 53 -2.96 -8.28 8.17
C ASN A 53 -3.43 -9.29 9.24
N PRO A 54 -2.64 -9.55 10.30
CA PRO A 54 -2.99 -10.54 11.32
C PRO A 54 -4.19 -10.15 12.20
N LEU A 55 -4.64 -8.89 12.13
CA LEU A 55 -5.77 -8.36 12.89
C LEU A 55 -7.08 -8.31 12.08
N ALA A 56 -7.05 -8.68 10.80
CA ALA A 56 -8.26 -8.76 9.99
C ALA A 56 -9.17 -9.89 10.49
N PRO A 57 -10.51 -9.76 10.33
CA PRO A 57 -11.43 -10.87 10.51
C PRO A 57 -11.02 -12.08 9.65
N ALA A 58 -11.42 -13.28 10.08
CA ALA A 58 -11.16 -14.48 9.29
C ALA A 58 -11.69 -14.28 7.86
N PRO A 59 -10.91 -14.63 6.81
CA PRO A 59 -11.29 -14.44 5.42
C PRO A 59 -12.28 -15.53 4.98
N SER A 60 -13.31 -15.76 5.77
CA SER A 60 -14.36 -16.76 5.54
C SER A 60 -15.73 -16.11 5.28
N SER A 61 -15.81 -14.78 5.30
CA SER A 61 -17.03 -14.02 5.05
C SER A 61 -16.74 -12.66 4.41
N ASP A 62 -17.79 -12.00 3.92
CA ASP A 62 -17.71 -10.62 3.41
C ASP A 62 -17.33 -9.60 4.50
N GLN A 63 -17.31 -9.98 5.79
CA GLN A 63 -16.81 -9.13 6.87
C GLN A 63 -15.33 -8.77 6.68
N ALA A 64 -14.50 -9.73 6.22
CA ALA A 64 -13.10 -9.46 5.93
C ALA A 64 -12.93 -8.51 4.72
N VAL A 65 -13.77 -8.67 3.71
CA VAL A 65 -13.82 -7.78 2.52
C VAL A 65 -14.20 -6.35 2.93
N ASN A 66 -15.21 -6.20 3.78
CA ASN A 66 -15.65 -4.88 4.27
C ASN A 66 -14.62 -4.24 5.21
N TRP A 67 -13.94 -5.05 6.04
CA TRP A 67 -12.83 -4.59 6.87
C TRP A 67 -11.67 -4.05 6.01
N VAL A 68 -11.32 -4.79 4.95
CA VAL A 68 -10.30 -4.38 3.96
C VAL A 68 -10.65 -3.02 3.36
N PHE A 69 -11.90 -2.81 2.94
CA PHE A 69 -12.33 -1.51 2.41
C PHE A 69 -12.06 -0.36 3.38
N VAL A 70 -12.49 -0.50 4.64
CA VAL A 70 -12.32 0.53 5.66
C VAL A 70 -10.85 0.82 5.95
N VAL A 71 -10.04 -0.22 6.13
CA VAL A 71 -8.63 -0.08 6.45
C VAL A 71 -7.85 0.52 5.30
N ASP A 72 -8.06 0.05 4.07
CA ASP A 72 -7.34 0.54 2.89
C ASP A 72 -7.78 1.93 2.43
N THR A 73 -9.04 2.29 2.68
CA THR A 73 -9.52 3.68 2.51
C THR A 73 -8.73 4.63 3.40
N MET A 74 -8.36 4.18 4.60
CA MET A 74 -7.59 4.93 5.57
C MET A 74 -6.10 4.53 5.60
N ASN A 75 -5.55 3.87 4.58
CA ASN A 75 -4.17 3.38 4.63
C ASN A 75 -3.15 4.45 4.15
N PHE A 76 -2.91 5.46 4.99
CA PHE A 76 -1.96 6.55 4.73
C PHE A 76 -1.43 7.22 6.01
N SER A 77 -0.25 7.86 5.94
CA SER A 77 0.31 8.78 6.95
C SER A 77 0.38 8.27 8.40
N PHE A 78 1.05 7.13 8.63
CA PHE A 78 1.15 6.51 9.97
C PHE A 78 2.41 6.84 10.77
N TRP A 79 3.44 7.41 10.16
CA TRP A 79 4.64 7.80 10.90
C TRP A 79 4.33 8.97 11.84
N PRO A 80 5.00 9.05 13.00
CA PRO A 80 4.79 10.14 13.95
C PRO A 80 5.49 11.42 13.51
N ASP A 81 5.14 12.57 14.10
CA ASP A 81 5.88 13.82 13.90
C ASP A 81 7.23 13.82 14.65
N SER A 82 7.31 13.02 15.73
CA SER A 82 8.55 12.74 16.45
C SER A 82 8.53 11.30 16.98
N ASP A 83 9.69 10.67 17.17
CA ASP A 83 9.77 9.28 17.66
C ASP A 83 9.09 9.08 19.04
N LEU A 84 8.89 10.15 19.79
CA LEU A 84 8.23 10.16 21.11
C LEU A 84 6.71 10.32 21.03
N GLN A 85 6.15 10.61 19.85
CA GLN A 85 4.73 10.88 19.63
C GLN A 85 4.13 9.84 18.69
N GLN A 86 4.22 8.58 19.07
CA GLN A 86 3.58 7.48 18.33
C GLN A 86 2.15 7.28 18.81
N CYS A 87 1.21 7.25 17.87
CA CYS A 87 -0.14 6.79 18.15
C CYS A 87 -0.09 5.28 18.47
N GLU A 88 -0.62 4.92 19.63
CA GLU A 88 -0.64 3.55 20.14
C GLU A 88 -2.06 3.05 20.32
N VAL A 89 -2.31 1.79 19.93
CA VAL A 89 -3.56 1.09 20.23
C VAL A 89 -3.24 -0.29 20.77
N THR A 90 -3.68 -0.56 21.98
CA THR A 90 -3.57 -1.86 22.67
C THR A 90 -4.82 -2.67 22.40
N TYR A 91 -4.60 -3.86 21.85
CA TYR A 91 -5.66 -4.79 21.53
C TYR A 91 -5.21 -6.21 21.89
N ARG A 92 -6.07 -6.92 22.64
CA ARG A 92 -5.82 -8.29 23.13
C ARG A 92 -4.44 -8.48 23.78
N GLY A 93 -4.02 -7.50 24.59
CA GLY A 93 -2.78 -7.53 25.36
C GLY A 93 -1.51 -7.17 24.58
N SER A 94 -1.64 -6.74 23.31
CA SER A 94 -0.51 -6.26 22.49
C SER A 94 -0.72 -4.81 22.10
N THR A 95 0.30 -3.97 22.25
CA THR A 95 0.31 -2.57 21.80
C THR A 95 0.84 -2.48 20.38
N TYR A 96 0.09 -1.82 19.50
CA TYR A 96 0.39 -1.65 18.09
C TYR A 96 0.68 -0.20 17.75
N THR A 97 1.63 0.01 16.83
CA THR A 97 2.04 1.31 16.28
C THR A 97 2.06 1.29 14.76
N GLY A 98 2.16 2.47 14.14
CA GLY A 98 2.17 2.63 12.68
C GLY A 98 0.86 2.15 12.04
N TYR A 99 0.93 1.50 10.87
CA TYR A 99 -0.23 0.92 10.18
C TYR A 99 -1.07 -0.01 11.08
N MET A 100 -0.40 -0.81 11.93
CA MET A 100 -1.11 -1.76 12.80
C MET A 100 -2.01 -1.09 13.83
N THR A 101 -1.78 0.18 14.15
CA THR A 101 -2.64 0.99 15.02
C THR A 101 -4.05 1.13 14.43
N LEU A 102 -4.15 1.37 13.12
CA LEU A 102 -5.43 1.43 12.42
C LEU A 102 -6.10 0.07 12.44
N CYS A 103 -5.37 -0.99 12.08
CA CYS A 103 -5.92 -2.35 12.07
C CYS A 103 -6.45 -2.74 13.46
N ALA A 104 -5.69 -2.46 14.52
CA ALA A 104 -6.09 -2.70 15.90
C ALA A 104 -7.31 -1.88 16.31
N ALA A 105 -7.38 -0.60 15.93
CA ALA A 105 -8.51 0.27 16.24
C ALA A 105 -9.81 -0.20 15.56
N ILE A 106 -9.75 -0.58 14.28
CA ILE A 106 -10.93 -1.07 13.55
C ILE A 106 -11.41 -2.39 14.12
N THR A 107 -10.51 -3.34 14.39
CA THR A 107 -10.89 -4.64 14.96
C THR A 107 -11.37 -4.50 16.41
N ARG A 108 -10.78 -3.60 17.21
CA ARG A 108 -11.29 -3.24 18.54
C ARG A 108 -12.72 -2.68 18.46
N ALA A 109 -13.00 -1.78 17.51
CA ALA A 109 -14.33 -1.21 17.35
C ALA A 109 -15.39 -2.25 16.98
N LEU A 110 -15.02 -3.26 16.16
CA LEU A 110 -15.89 -4.40 15.87
C LEU A 110 -16.20 -5.22 17.15
N ASP A 111 -15.19 -5.52 17.96
CA ASP A 111 -15.37 -6.23 19.24
C ASP A 111 -16.20 -5.40 20.25
N GLU A 112 -16.16 -4.07 20.16
CA GLU A 112 -16.99 -3.12 20.94
C GLU A 112 -18.42 -2.98 20.39
N GLY A 113 -18.78 -3.71 19.33
CA GLY A 113 -20.12 -3.68 18.73
C GLY A 113 -20.40 -2.46 17.83
N VAL A 114 -19.36 -1.74 17.41
CA VAL A 114 -19.50 -0.65 16.42
C VAL A 114 -19.51 -1.26 15.02
N SER A 115 -20.55 -0.97 14.23
CA SER A 115 -20.67 -1.37 12.82
C SER A 115 -19.73 -0.58 11.89
N ILE A 116 -18.45 -0.42 12.25
CA ILE A 116 -17.50 0.44 11.53
C ILE A 116 -17.22 -0.05 10.09
N THR A 117 -17.50 -1.30 9.78
CA THR A 117 -17.37 -1.89 8.43
C THR A 117 -18.66 -1.91 7.62
N ASP A 118 -19.73 -1.32 8.13
CA ASP A 118 -21.01 -1.19 7.42
C ASP A 118 -21.07 0.14 6.65
N PRO A 119 -21.18 0.12 5.30
CA PRO A 119 -21.26 1.34 4.50
C PRO A 119 -22.39 2.28 4.89
N GLU A 120 -23.53 1.77 5.35
CA GLU A 120 -24.64 2.62 5.82
C GLU A 120 -24.22 3.41 7.06
N PHE A 121 -23.50 2.75 7.99
CA PHE A 121 -22.97 3.37 9.18
C PHE A 121 -21.87 4.39 8.87
N PHE A 122 -20.81 3.98 8.14
CA PHE A 122 -19.65 4.84 7.95
C PHE A 122 -19.83 5.93 6.88
N SER A 123 -20.87 5.87 6.04
CA SER A 123 -21.25 6.99 5.16
C SER A 123 -21.82 8.20 5.93
N HIS A 124 -22.31 7.97 7.15
CA HIS A 124 -22.93 8.97 8.03
C HIS A 124 -22.21 9.16 9.37
N ILE A 125 -21.11 8.43 9.62
CA ILE A 125 -20.36 8.52 10.88
C ILE A 125 -19.93 9.97 11.13
N SER A 126 -20.10 10.45 12.35
CA SER A 126 -19.58 11.77 12.74
C SER A 126 -18.07 11.71 12.96
N LEU A 127 -17.40 12.84 12.79
CA LEU A 127 -15.97 12.96 13.07
C LEU A 127 -15.65 12.60 14.54
N GLU A 128 -16.52 12.96 15.48
CA GLU A 128 -16.39 12.59 16.89
C GLU A 128 -16.47 11.07 17.10
N LYS A 129 -17.42 10.40 16.44
CA LYS A 129 -17.55 8.94 16.53
C LYS A 129 -16.35 8.24 15.90
N LEU A 130 -15.83 8.75 14.79
CA LEU A 130 -14.60 8.20 14.19
C LEU A 130 -13.38 8.43 15.09
N ARG A 131 -13.24 9.61 15.72
CA ARG A 131 -12.21 9.88 16.73
C ARG A 131 -12.26 8.88 17.87
N HIS A 132 -13.46 8.55 18.34
CA HIS A 132 -13.63 7.53 19.38
C HIS A 132 -13.24 6.12 18.90
N VAL A 133 -13.58 5.75 17.67
CA VAL A 133 -13.19 4.46 17.06
C VAL A 133 -11.67 4.35 16.96
N LEU A 134 -11.03 5.40 16.44
CA LEU A 134 -9.58 5.48 16.19
C LEU A 134 -8.76 6.05 17.35
N ARG A 135 -9.34 6.12 18.55
CA ARG A 135 -8.69 6.70 19.73
C ARG A 135 -7.39 5.97 20.06
N SER A 136 -6.36 6.73 20.39
CA SER A 136 -5.14 6.16 20.95
C SER A 136 -5.33 5.83 22.43
N ASP A 137 -4.49 4.95 22.95
CA ASP A 137 -4.38 4.69 24.38
C ASP A 137 -3.35 5.62 25.08
N ASN A 138 -2.75 6.55 24.32
CA ASN A 138 -1.89 7.61 24.83
C ASN A 138 -2.34 9.00 24.30
N ASP A 139 -1.60 10.05 24.63
CA ASP A 139 -1.94 11.44 24.27
C ASP A 139 -1.69 11.77 22.78
N THR A 140 -1.17 10.84 21.99
CA THR A 140 -0.90 11.04 20.57
C THR A 140 -2.08 10.54 19.72
N PRO A 141 -2.88 11.43 19.11
CA PRO A 141 -4.00 11.01 18.29
C PRO A 141 -3.53 10.34 16.99
N MET A 142 -4.43 9.58 16.35
CA MET A 142 -4.18 9.07 15.01
C MET A 142 -4.02 10.24 14.03
N PRO A 143 -2.94 10.28 13.22
CA PRO A 143 -2.71 11.38 12.29
C PRO A 143 -3.81 11.51 11.25
N MET A 144 -4.04 12.73 10.77
CA MET A 144 -4.95 13.07 9.66
C MET A 144 -6.39 12.59 9.88
N MET A 145 -6.94 12.85 11.08
CA MET A 145 -8.25 12.36 11.50
C MET A 145 -9.38 12.94 10.62
N GLU A 146 -9.30 14.22 10.29
CA GLU A 146 -10.26 14.92 9.44
C GLU A 146 -10.27 14.32 8.03
N GLU A 147 -9.08 14.06 7.46
CA GLU A 147 -8.96 13.46 6.14
C GLU A 147 -9.45 12.01 6.13
N ARG A 148 -9.14 11.23 7.18
CA ARG A 148 -9.67 9.87 7.37
C ARG A 148 -11.19 9.85 7.37
N HIS A 149 -11.80 10.78 8.08
CA HIS A 149 -13.25 10.95 8.09
C HIS A 149 -13.82 11.28 6.71
N GLN A 150 -13.18 12.22 6.00
CA GLN A 150 -13.60 12.62 4.66
C GLN A 150 -13.53 11.46 3.67
N VAL A 151 -12.42 10.72 3.62
CA VAL A 151 -12.26 9.63 2.65
C VAL A 151 -13.16 8.43 2.98
N LEU A 152 -13.36 8.13 4.27
CA LEU A 152 -14.23 7.03 4.69
C LEU A 152 -15.70 7.33 4.37
N THR A 153 -16.17 8.54 4.67
CA THR A 153 -17.55 8.95 4.37
C THR A 153 -17.78 9.11 2.86
N GLU A 154 -16.78 9.58 2.08
CA GLU A 154 -16.82 9.57 0.61
C GLU A 154 -17.00 8.16 0.07
N GLY A 155 -16.12 7.23 0.47
CA GLY A 155 -16.21 5.83 0.07
C GLY A 155 -17.55 5.21 0.45
N GLY A 156 -18.05 5.50 1.65
CA GLY A 156 -19.36 5.00 2.12
C GLY A 156 -20.52 5.45 1.26
N ARG A 157 -20.58 6.76 0.94
CA ARG A 157 -21.65 7.31 0.07
C ARG A 157 -21.62 6.65 -1.31
N VAL A 158 -20.44 6.46 -1.89
CA VAL A 158 -20.29 5.77 -3.18
C VAL A 158 -20.75 4.32 -3.07
N LEU A 159 -20.40 3.59 -2.00
CA LEU A 159 -20.90 2.22 -1.82
C LEU A 159 -22.43 2.16 -1.66
N MET A 160 -23.04 3.15 -0.99
CA MET A 160 -24.49 3.23 -0.84
C MET A 160 -25.21 3.42 -2.19
N GLU A 161 -24.61 4.15 -3.14
CA GLU A 161 -25.12 4.24 -4.52
C GLU A 161 -25.11 2.88 -5.26
N HIS A 162 -24.33 1.91 -4.78
CA HIS A 162 -24.16 0.58 -5.37
C HIS A 162 -24.67 -0.55 -4.46
N GLY A 163 -25.70 -0.25 -3.66
CA GLY A 163 -26.40 -1.24 -2.84
C GLY A 163 -25.73 -1.54 -1.49
N GLY A 164 -24.86 -0.66 -1.00
CA GLY A 164 -24.26 -0.76 0.33
C GLY A 164 -23.29 -1.95 0.49
N SER A 165 -22.74 -2.46 -0.61
CA SER A 165 -21.86 -3.63 -0.59
C SER A 165 -20.58 -3.37 -1.38
N PHE A 166 -19.44 -3.51 -0.73
CA PHE A 166 -18.15 -3.40 -1.41
C PHE A 166 -17.95 -4.50 -2.45
N ARG A 167 -18.41 -5.72 -2.18
CA ARG A 167 -18.40 -6.83 -3.15
C ARG A 167 -19.25 -6.51 -4.39
N SER A 168 -20.46 -5.97 -4.20
CA SER A 168 -21.32 -5.51 -5.29
C SER A 168 -20.62 -4.43 -6.14
N PHE A 169 -20.01 -3.44 -5.47
CA PHE A 169 -19.23 -2.39 -6.12
C PHE A 169 -18.12 -2.99 -7.00
N MET A 170 -17.28 -3.87 -6.45
CA MET A 170 -16.17 -4.49 -7.17
C MET A 170 -16.61 -5.40 -8.33
N SER A 171 -17.76 -6.05 -8.21
CA SER A 171 -18.28 -6.98 -9.23
C SER A 171 -18.53 -6.33 -10.60
N GLN A 172 -18.77 -5.00 -10.62
CA GLN A 172 -18.98 -4.24 -11.85
C GLN A 172 -17.74 -4.20 -12.75
N ALA A 173 -16.56 -4.45 -12.19
CA ALA A 173 -15.31 -4.53 -12.94
C ALA A 173 -15.10 -5.89 -13.63
N GLY A 174 -15.97 -6.88 -13.41
CA GLY A 174 -15.91 -8.17 -14.10
C GLY A 174 -14.71 -9.04 -13.74
N ASN A 175 -14.30 -9.05 -12.46
CA ASN A 175 -13.16 -9.82 -11.95
C ASN A 175 -11.83 -9.55 -12.68
N ASP A 176 -11.54 -8.28 -12.95
CA ASP A 176 -10.31 -7.83 -13.60
C ASP A 176 -9.64 -6.74 -12.75
N ALA A 177 -8.40 -6.98 -12.33
CA ALA A 177 -7.69 -6.10 -11.41
C ALA A 177 -7.51 -4.68 -11.96
N GLN A 178 -7.21 -4.54 -13.26
CA GLN A 178 -7.06 -3.23 -13.90
C GLN A 178 -8.40 -2.48 -13.90
N LYS A 179 -9.48 -3.15 -14.29
CA LYS A 179 -10.82 -2.54 -14.31
C LYS A 179 -11.31 -2.20 -12.90
N MET A 180 -10.93 -2.97 -11.89
CA MET A 180 -11.23 -2.67 -10.49
C MET A 180 -10.53 -1.38 -10.04
N VAL A 181 -9.24 -1.22 -10.32
CA VAL A 181 -8.51 0.03 -10.03
C VAL A 181 -9.14 1.22 -10.77
N GLN A 182 -9.49 1.04 -12.04
CA GLN A 182 -10.19 2.08 -12.83
C GLN A 182 -11.53 2.46 -12.18
N LEU A 183 -12.36 1.49 -11.83
CA LEU A 183 -13.65 1.73 -11.18
C LEU A 183 -13.50 2.47 -9.83
N ILE A 184 -12.56 2.03 -8.98
CA ILE A 184 -12.27 2.68 -7.69
C ILE A 184 -11.89 4.14 -7.92
N THR A 185 -10.94 4.39 -8.83
CA THR A 185 -10.42 5.75 -9.05
C THR A 185 -11.41 6.65 -9.77
N GLU A 186 -12.27 6.11 -10.64
CA GLU A 186 -13.35 6.86 -11.29
C GLU A 186 -14.44 7.26 -10.30
N ARG A 187 -14.83 6.36 -9.40
CA ARG A 187 -15.99 6.55 -8.50
C ARG A 187 -15.65 7.16 -7.15
N ILE A 188 -14.42 6.94 -6.64
CA ILE A 188 -13.98 7.41 -5.33
C ILE A 188 -12.75 8.33 -5.51
N PRO A 189 -12.96 9.66 -5.71
CA PRO A 189 -11.91 10.61 -6.05
C PRO A 189 -10.70 10.62 -5.10
N SER A 190 -10.88 10.34 -3.80
CA SER A 190 -9.75 10.30 -2.85
C SER A 190 -8.70 9.21 -3.15
N TYR A 191 -9.01 8.26 -4.04
CA TYR A 191 -8.05 7.26 -4.53
C TYR A 191 -7.22 7.71 -5.75
N ARG A 192 -7.51 8.89 -6.33
CA ARG A 192 -6.82 9.42 -7.54
C ARG A 192 -5.45 10.03 -7.20
N ASP A 193 -4.53 9.17 -6.78
CA ASP A 193 -3.13 9.51 -6.51
C ASP A 193 -2.36 9.79 -7.82
N GLN A 194 -2.24 11.07 -8.16
CA GLN A 194 -1.65 11.59 -9.39
C GLN A 194 -0.73 12.79 -9.12
N ALA A 195 0.30 12.94 -9.95
CA ALA A 195 1.25 14.05 -9.90
C ALA A 195 1.62 14.54 -11.30
N THR A 196 2.34 15.66 -11.39
CA THR A 196 2.96 16.13 -12.63
C THR A 196 4.47 16.10 -12.49
N TYR A 197 5.15 15.32 -13.32
CA TYR A 197 6.60 15.18 -13.32
C TYR A 197 7.17 15.60 -14.67
N GLN A 198 8.03 16.63 -14.68
CA GLN A 198 8.63 17.18 -15.91
C GLN A 198 7.60 17.47 -17.02
N GLY A 199 6.45 18.06 -16.63
CA GLY A 199 5.36 18.40 -17.55
C GLY A 199 4.45 17.23 -17.96
N ARG A 200 4.73 15.99 -17.50
CA ARG A 200 3.90 14.81 -17.77
C ARG A 200 3.03 14.46 -16.56
N ARG A 201 1.73 14.24 -16.80
CA ARG A 201 0.84 13.68 -15.76
C ARG A 201 1.14 12.20 -15.57
N ILE A 202 1.26 11.79 -14.32
CA ILE A 202 1.54 10.42 -13.89
C ILE A 202 0.58 10.00 -12.78
N ALA A 203 0.39 8.70 -12.61
CA ALA A 203 -0.44 8.15 -11.54
C ALA A 203 0.31 7.04 -10.80
N PHE A 204 0.21 7.03 -9.47
CA PHE A 204 0.74 5.95 -8.63
C PHE A 204 -0.36 5.05 -8.09
N LEU A 205 -1.54 5.61 -7.81
CA LEU A 205 -2.75 4.87 -7.43
C LEU A 205 -2.52 3.88 -6.27
N LYS A 206 -1.61 4.20 -5.32
CA LYS A 206 -1.13 3.25 -4.29
C LYS A 206 -2.27 2.58 -3.54
N ARG A 207 -3.14 3.38 -2.91
CA ARG A 207 -4.28 2.87 -2.15
C ARG A 207 -5.26 2.06 -3.00
N ALA A 208 -5.47 2.42 -4.27
CA ALA A 208 -6.39 1.70 -5.14
C ALA A 208 -5.83 0.33 -5.52
N GLN A 209 -4.53 0.27 -5.80
CA GLN A 209 -3.83 -0.99 -6.06
C GLN A 209 -3.83 -1.90 -4.82
N ILE A 210 -3.58 -1.36 -3.63
CA ILE A 210 -3.69 -2.12 -2.35
C ILE A 210 -5.10 -2.66 -2.18
N LEU A 211 -6.13 -1.83 -2.32
CA LEU A 211 -7.51 -2.26 -2.11
C LEU A 211 -7.88 -3.46 -3.02
N VAL A 212 -7.41 -3.47 -4.27
CA VAL A 212 -7.60 -4.61 -5.18
C VAL A 212 -6.80 -5.83 -4.75
N ALA A 213 -5.54 -5.65 -4.34
CA ALA A 213 -4.68 -6.75 -3.91
C ALA A 213 -5.15 -7.41 -2.60
N ASP A 214 -5.61 -6.62 -1.63
CA ASP A 214 -6.15 -7.10 -0.37
C ASP A 214 -7.52 -7.77 -0.55
N TYR A 215 -8.38 -7.19 -1.41
CA TYR A 215 -9.61 -7.87 -1.86
C TYR A 215 -9.30 -9.23 -2.49
N TRP A 216 -8.32 -9.29 -3.40
CA TRP A 216 -7.86 -10.53 -4.01
C TRP A 216 -7.34 -11.53 -2.96
N GLY A 217 -6.53 -11.09 -2.00
CA GLY A 217 -6.01 -11.94 -0.93
C GLY A 217 -7.12 -12.60 -0.09
N VAL A 218 -8.16 -11.83 0.26
CA VAL A 218 -9.35 -12.36 0.96
C VAL A 218 -10.12 -13.35 0.09
N MET A 219 -10.35 -13.01 -1.17
CA MET A 219 -11.12 -13.87 -2.10
C MET A 219 -10.36 -15.16 -2.43
N ALA A 220 -9.05 -15.11 -2.62
CA ALA A 220 -8.20 -16.28 -2.84
C ALA A 220 -8.24 -17.25 -1.67
N ALA A 221 -8.22 -16.74 -0.43
CA ALA A 221 -8.36 -17.56 0.77
C ALA A 221 -9.71 -18.30 0.86
N ARG A 222 -10.73 -17.84 0.13
CA ARG A 222 -12.07 -18.45 0.03
C ARG A 222 -12.22 -19.41 -1.16
N GLY A 223 -11.19 -19.54 -2.00
CA GLY A 223 -11.30 -20.22 -3.29
C GLY A 223 -12.08 -19.44 -4.35
N GLU A 224 -12.32 -18.15 -4.13
CA GLU A 224 -13.05 -17.23 -5.03
C GLU A 224 -12.10 -16.19 -5.67
N GLY A 225 -10.79 -16.42 -5.62
CA GLY A 225 -9.74 -15.48 -6.05
C GLY A 225 -9.44 -15.46 -7.55
N ASP A 226 -10.38 -15.87 -8.40
CA ASP A 226 -10.22 -15.83 -9.86
C ASP A 226 -10.40 -14.38 -10.37
N ILE A 227 -9.36 -13.58 -10.17
CA ILE A 227 -9.25 -12.20 -10.63
C ILE A 227 -8.17 -12.15 -11.71
N ALA A 228 -8.56 -11.78 -12.92
CA ALA A 228 -7.66 -11.64 -14.05
C ALA A 228 -6.78 -10.38 -13.93
N ASN A 229 -5.69 -10.35 -14.70
CA ASN A 229 -4.82 -9.17 -14.84
C ASN A 229 -4.19 -8.67 -13.53
N MET A 230 -4.00 -9.54 -12.53
CA MET A 230 -3.27 -9.19 -11.30
C MET A 230 -1.84 -8.69 -11.55
N ASP A 231 -1.19 -9.10 -12.65
CA ASP A 231 0.12 -8.57 -13.05
C ASP A 231 0.07 -7.11 -13.53
N TRP A 232 -1.11 -6.54 -13.77
CA TRP A 232 -1.24 -5.11 -14.03
C TRP A 232 -0.87 -4.26 -12.80
N LEU A 233 -1.13 -4.78 -11.59
CA LEU A 233 -0.71 -4.13 -10.35
C LEU A 233 0.82 -4.09 -10.25
N THR A 234 1.30 -2.99 -9.73
CA THR A 234 2.71 -2.73 -9.41
C THR A 234 2.95 -2.94 -7.91
N MET A 235 4.19 -2.73 -7.44
CA MET A 235 4.42 -2.54 -6.01
C MET A 235 3.72 -1.27 -5.52
N PHE A 236 3.41 -1.21 -4.22
CA PHE A 236 2.63 -0.14 -3.64
C PHE A 236 3.58 0.92 -3.09
N ALA A 237 3.82 1.98 -3.88
CA ALA A 237 4.81 3.01 -3.58
C ALA A 237 4.49 3.83 -2.32
N ASP A 238 4.83 3.26 -1.16
CA ASP A 238 4.76 3.85 0.17
C ASP A 238 6.13 4.38 0.64
N TYR A 239 6.27 4.66 1.94
CA TYR A 239 7.51 5.15 2.54
C TYR A 239 8.45 4.07 3.08
N ARG A 240 8.01 2.80 3.21
CA ARG A 240 8.80 1.70 3.80
C ARG A 240 9.44 0.80 2.77
N VAL A 241 8.75 0.48 1.68
CA VAL A 241 9.33 -0.35 0.63
C VAL A 241 10.52 0.32 -0.05
N PRO A 242 10.53 1.63 -0.35
CA PRO A 242 11.74 2.30 -0.85
C PRO A 242 12.94 2.18 0.09
N GLN A 243 12.70 2.28 1.41
CA GLN A 243 13.74 2.11 2.43
C GLN A 243 14.37 0.70 2.36
N ALA A 244 13.54 -0.33 2.22
CA ALA A 244 14.02 -1.71 2.04
C ALA A 244 14.78 -1.91 0.73
N LEU A 245 14.32 -1.29 -0.37
CA LEU A 245 15.02 -1.36 -1.65
C LEU A 245 16.40 -0.70 -1.60
N VAL A 246 16.56 0.42 -0.87
CA VAL A 246 17.87 1.03 -0.63
C VAL A 246 18.75 0.11 0.21
N HIS A 247 18.22 -0.46 1.30
CA HIS A 247 18.96 -1.39 2.15
C HIS A 247 19.45 -2.63 1.39
N LEU A 248 18.61 -3.18 0.51
CA LEU A 248 18.94 -4.32 -0.34
C LEU A 248 19.88 -3.96 -1.49
N GLY A 249 20.10 -2.66 -1.73
CA GLY A 249 20.97 -2.12 -2.77
C GLY A 249 20.31 -2.02 -4.15
N ALA A 250 19.00 -2.23 -4.28
CA ALA A 250 18.26 -2.09 -5.53
C ALA A 250 17.93 -0.63 -5.87
N LEU A 251 17.93 0.24 -4.87
CA LEU A 251 17.87 1.69 -5.03
C LEU A 251 19.09 2.35 -4.39
N ARG A 252 19.47 3.53 -4.90
CA ARG A 252 20.43 4.44 -4.27
C ARG A 252 19.92 5.86 -4.34
N TYR A 253 20.09 6.61 -3.26
CA TYR A 253 19.81 8.06 -3.25
C TYR A 253 21.09 8.86 -3.49
N SER A 254 20.96 10.06 -4.04
CA SER A 254 22.02 11.05 -4.06
C SER A 254 22.39 11.46 -2.63
N ASP A 255 23.62 11.94 -2.43
CA ASP A 255 24.06 12.44 -1.12
C ASP A 255 23.14 13.57 -0.64
N LYS A 256 22.75 14.46 -1.55
CA LYS A 256 21.83 15.57 -1.27
C LYS A 256 20.49 15.08 -0.72
N LEU A 257 19.86 14.11 -1.39
CA LEU A 257 18.57 13.57 -0.94
C LEU A 257 18.71 12.81 0.38
N MET A 258 19.77 12.01 0.53
CA MET A 258 20.05 11.29 1.77
C MET A 258 20.25 12.24 2.96
N GLU A 259 20.96 13.36 2.76
CA GLU A 259 21.12 14.39 3.78
C GLU A 259 19.80 15.08 4.14
N ALA A 260 18.95 15.40 3.14
CA ALA A 260 17.63 15.98 3.37
C ALA A 260 16.74 15.06 4.23
N LEU A 261 16.72 13.77 3.91
CA LEU A 261 16.02 12.75 4.67
C LEU A 261 16.57 12.62 6.11
N LYS A 262 17.89 12.68 6.29
CA LYS A 262 18.52 12.65 7.63
C LYS A 262 18.21 13.87 8.48
N ARG A 263 17.94 15.02 7.86
CA ARG A 263 17.46 16.22 8.55
C ARG A 263 15.98 16.17 8.91
N GLY A 264 15.26 15.13 8.45
CA GLY A 264 13.82 14.98 8.69
C GLY A 264 12.97 15.99 7.90
N GLU A 265 13.48 16.49 6.77
CA GLU A 265 12.75 17.45 5.92
C GLU A 265 11.45 16.82 5.41
N LEU A 266 10.35 17.54 5.60
CA LEU A 266 9.06 17.18 5.03
C LEU A 266 9.08 17.46 3.52
N MET A 267 8.58 16.51 2.73
CA MET A 267 8.39 16.66 1.29
C MET A 267 6.91 16.86 0.99
N GLU A 268 6.59 17.77 0.08
CA GLU A 268 5.21 17.95 -0.38
C GLU A 268 4.81 16.82 -1.33
N SER A 269 3.53 16.47 -1.33
CA SER A 269 3.01 15.48 -2.28
C SER A 269 3.13 16.01 -3.70
N GLY A 270 3.80 15.26 -4.59
CA GLY A 270 4.06 15.69 -5.96
C GLY A 270 5.38 16.45 -6.13
N ASP A 271 6.15 16.67 -5.05
CA ASP A 271 7.51 17.19 -5.16
C ASP A 271 8.39 16.25 -5.97
N ARG A 272 9.37 16.83 -6.67
CA ARG A 272 10.28 16.05 -7.54
C ARG A 272 10.90 14.86 -6.80
N SER A 273 11.49 15.10 -5.63
CA SER A 273 12.17 14.04 -4.87
C SER A 273 11.20 12.97 -4.35
N GLU A 274 10.00 13.37 -3.94
CA GLU A 274 8.93 12.44 -3.52
C GLU A 274 8.50 11.55 -4.70
N VAL A 275 8.22 12.16 -5.84
CA VAL A 275 7.87 11.46 -7.09
C VAL A 275 9.00 10.53 -7.55
N GLU A 276 10.26 10.99 -7.49
CA GLU A 276 11.43 10.18 -7.85
C GLU A 276 11.57 8.95 -6.95
N ILE A 277 11.38 9.09 -5.63
CA ILE A 277 11.42 7.95 -4.69
C ILE A 277 10.33 6.93 -5.06
N ARG A 278 9.10 7.38 -5.25
CA ARG A 278 7.96 6.49 -5.54
C ARG A 278 8.07 5.84 -6.91
N GLY A 279 8.37 6.62 -7.95
CA GLY A 279 8.50 6.14 -9.33
C GLY A 279 9.67 5.16 -9.51
N CYS A 280 10.85 5.48 -8.97
CA CYS A 280 11.99 4.57 -9.04
C CYS A 280 11.74 3.28 -8.26
N SER A 281 11.00 3.33 -7.15
CA SER A 281 10.64 2.13 -6.39
C SER A 281 9.74 1.19 -7.18
N ILE A 282 8.73 1.75 -7.87
CA ILE A 282 7.89 0.98 -8.79
C ILE A 282 8.74 0.31 -9.86
N TRP A 283 9.61 1.08 -10.52
CA TRP A 283 10.43 0.56 -11.59
C TRP A 283 11.43 -0.49 -11.13
N ALA A 284 12.06 -0.30 -9.96
CA ALA A 284 12.97 -1.27 -9.38
C ALA A 284 12.28 -2.62 -9.15
N VAL A 285 11.05 -2.65 -8.62
CA VAL A 285 10.31 -3.90 -8.43
C VAL A 285 9.87 -4.53 -9.75
N GLU A 286 9.48 -3.72 -10.75
CA GLU A 286 9.18 -4.26 -12.08
C GLU A 286 10.41 -4.93 -12.71
N LEU A 287 11.61 -4.35 -12.56
CA LEU A 287 12.84 -4.99 -13.00
C LEU A 287 13.15 -6.24 -12.17
N ILE A 288 13.01 -6.21 -10.84
CA ILE A 288 13.19 -7.39 -9.98
C ILE A 288 12.28 -8.54 -10.44
N LYS A 289 11.00 -8.25 -10.73
CA LYS A 289 10.05 -9.23 -11.27
C LYS A 289 10.53 -9.82 -12.59
N GLN A 290 10.94 -8.98 -13.55
CA GLN A 290 11.46 -9.44 -14.84
C GLN A 290 12.68 -10.34 -14.70
N HIS A 291 13.63 -9.98 -13.83
CA HIS A 291 14.82 -10.80 -13.55
C HIS A 291 14.45 -12.12 -12.86
N LEU A 292 13.52 -12.10 -11.91
CA LEU A 292 13.02 -13.31 -11.26
C LEU A 292 12.37 -14.26 -12.27
N HIS A 293 11.49 -13.74 -13.13
CA HIS A 293 10.83 -14.53 -14.18
C HIS A 293 11.85 -15.17 -15.11
N ARG A 294 12.87 -14.40 -15.53
CA ARG A 294 13.97 -14.92 -16.35
C ARG A 294 14.73 -16.05 -15.65
N LEU A 295 15.07 -15.88 -14.38
CA LEU A 295 15.76 -16.92 -13.59
C LEU A 295 14.94 -18.21 -13.49
N VAL A 296 13.64 -18.11 -13.24
CA VAL A 296 12.73 -19.28 -13.19
C VAL A 296 12.64 -19.95 -14.56
N GLN A 297 12.45 -19.18 -15.63
CA GLN A 297 12.38 -19.74 -16.97
C GLN A 297 13.70 -20.40 -17.40
N GLU A 298 14.85 -19.83 -17.04
CA GLU A 298 16.17 -20.35 -17.41
C GLU A 298 16.54 -21.61 -16.63
N ARG A 299 16.28 -21.63 -15.32
CA ARG A 299 16.75 -22.68 -14.40
C ARG A 299 15.73 -23.80 -14.17
N ASP A 300 14.45 -23.44 -14.09
CA ASP A 300 13.39 -24.39 -13.76
C ASP A 300 12.57 -24.80 -14.99
N LYS A 301 12.68 -24.04 -16.09
CA LYS A 301 11.93 -24.25 -17.34
C LYS A 301 10.41 -24.15 -17.16
N THR A 302 9.96 -23.32 -16.22
CA THR A 302 8.54 -23.09 -15.90
C THR A 302 8.19 -21.60 -15.93
N SER A 303 6.90 -21.29 -16.00
CA SER A 303 6.41 -19.92 -15.78
C SER A 303 6.50 -19.54 -14.29
N CYS A 304 6.73 -18.27 -14.00
CA CYS A 304 6.76 -17.72 -12.65
C CYS A 304 5.46 -16.95 -12.38
N PRO A 305 4.62 -17.38 -11.42
CA PRO A 305 3.35 -16.70 -11.13
C PRO A 305 3.52 -15.44 -10.25
N VAL A 306 4.75 -15.10 -9.85
CA VAL A 306 5.02 -14.01 -8.91
C VAL A 306 4.82 -12.66 -9.60
N THR A 307 3.84 -11.89 -9.14
CA THR A 307 3.56 -10.51 -9.61
C THR A 307 4.25 -9.47 -8.73
N SER A 308 4.26 -8.20 -9.16
CA SER A 308 4.83 -7.09 -8.37
C SER A 308 4.10 -6.90 -7.03
N ALA A 309 2.78 -7.15 -6.99
CA ALA A 309 2.00 -7.12 -5.75
C ALA A 309 2.44 -8.22 -4.76
N ILE A 310 2.76 -9.43 -5.24
CA ILE A 310 3.29 -10.50 -4.39
C ILE A 310 4.69 -10.13 -3.85
N ILE A 311 5.53 -9.50 -4.68
CA ILE A 311 6.84 -9.01 -4.24
C ILE A 311 6.67 -7.94 -3.16
N ASP A 312 5.67 -7.06 -3.28
CA ASP A 312 5.35 -6.06 -2.26
C ASP A 312 4.90 -6.69 -0.93
N PHE A 313 4.01 -7.69 -0.99
CA PHE A 313 3.60 -8.49 0.17
C PHE A 313 4.77 -9.16 0.90
N TYR A 314 5.89 -9.36 0.22
CA TYR A 314 7.14 -9.80 0.85
C TYR A 314 7.98 -8.63 1.37
N LEU A 315 8.22 -7.60 0.56
CA LEU A 315 9.11 -6.49 0.88
C LEU A 315 8.61 -5.64 2.04
N TRP A 316 7.29 -5.46 2.19
CA TRP A 316 6.74 -4.64 3.28
C TRP A 316 6.93 -5.29 4.66
N PRO A 317 6.57 -6.58 4.88
CA PRO A 317 6.95 -7.28 6.12
C PRO A 317 8.45 -7.39 6.33
N TYR A 318 9.24 -7.56 5.26
CA TYR A 318 10.70 -7.53 5.32
C TYR A 318 11.19 -6.19 5.91
N ALA A 319 10.68 -5.07 5.41
CA ALA A 319 11.03 -3.74 5.93
C ALA A 319 10.71 -3.59 7.42
N LYS A 320 9.56 -4.12 7.86
CA LYS A 320 9.18 -4.11 9.28
C LYS A 320 10.11 -4.98 10.14
N LYS A 321 10.46 -6.18 9.67
CA LYS A 321 11.36 -7.11 10.37
C LYS A 321 12.78 -6.55 10.51
N HIS A 322 13.28 -5.89 9.46
CA HIS A 322 14.65 -5.36 9.38
C HIS A 322 14.76 -3.87 9.76
N HIS A 323 13.73 -3.25 10.34
CA HIS A 323 13.70 -1.81 10.60
C HIS A 323 14.91 -1.28 11.41
N LYS A 324 15.45 -2.06 12.36
CA LYS A 324 16.63 -1.67 13.14
C LYS A 324 17.90 -1.61 12.30
N GLU A 325 18.08 -2.56 11.39
CA GLU A 325 19.22 -2.62 10.47
C GLU A 325 19.17 -1.45 9.47
N MET A 326 17.95 -1.02 9.10
CA MET A 326 17.71 0.06 8.17
C MET A 326 17.62 1.45 8.81
N ALA A 327 17.84 1.58 10.13
CA ALA A 327 17.68 2.86 10.85
C ALA A 327 18.55 4.01 10.31
N HIS A 328 19.66 3.67 9.63
CA HIS A 328 20.56 4.64 8.99
C HIS A 328 20.05 5.19 7.64
N ILE A 329 18.94 4.65 7.11
CA ILE A 329 18.26 5.05 5.88
C ILE A 329 16.90 5.62 6.31
N PRO A 330 16.75 6.95 6.46
CA PRO A 330 15.47 7.51 6.87
C PRO A 330 14.40 7.31 5.80
N ILE A 331 13.15 7.20 6.23
CA ILE A 331 11.98 7.21 5.32
C ILE A 331 11.74 8.65 4.85
N HIS A 332 11.08 8.82 3.69
CA HIS A 332 10.57 10.14 3.32
C HIS A 332 9.27 10.44 4.08
N HIS A 333 9.11 11.70 4.49
CA HIS A 333 7.93 12.15 5.21
C HIS A 333 7.10 13.08 4.34
N THR A 334 5.92 12.61 3.91
CA THR A 334 4.99 13.40 3.10
C THR A 334 3.57 13.26 3.64
N ARG A 335 3.05 14.29 4.30
CA ARG A 335 1.69 14.26 4.86
C ARG A 335 0.66 14.39 3.74
N CYS A 336 0.06 13.26 3.36
CA CYS A 336 -0.99 13.22 2.35
C CYS A 336 -1.93 12.02 2.56
N ILE A 337 -3.03 12.00 1.82
CA ILE A 337 -4.02 10.91 1.87
C ILE A 337 -3.64 9.70 1.01
N TYR A 338 -2.51 9.74 0.29
CA TYR A 338 -2.22 8.77 -0.76
C TYR A 338 -1.38 7.57 -0.33
N TYR A 339 -0.53 7.66 0.71
CA TYR A 339 0.31 6.53 1.13
C TYR A 339 0.77 6.52 2.58
#